data_AF-A0A349H1M8-F1
#
_entry.id   AF-A0A349H1M8-F1
#
_cell.length_a   1.000
_cell.length_b   1.000
_cell.length_c   1.000
_cell.angle_alpha   90.00
_cell.angle_beta   90.00
_cell.angle_gamma   90.00
#
_symmetry.space_group_name_H-M   'P 1'
#
loop_
_entity.id
_entity.type
_entity.pdbx_description
1 polymer ?
#
loop_
_entity_poly.entity_id
_entity_poly.type
_entity_poly.pdbx_seq_one_letter_code
_entity_poly.pdbx_strand_id
1 'polypeptide(L)'
;MNQPKHFPLQARMMWLWPVVARRDLPPRETITGMKTGIVFMGLIVLLLLAAVLPIAGDRSAAALYHSPVMILLLGLLAGSCVWCCCRTKRSGWRLIGFLLAHLGIVTVLAGGMLGFLFGMRAMVRMPVHDERPIDTVMVDGQRQVPLGFKIAARDFKIAFHPPTYVRWHPLPPEQVGPGEVPFREGQAFETGKAGPWDLGDGQSLAVSNLWNVFRSEWVPQYSLPDGSILAISQQTPSFFGFTLVVIEGEGRSEIPVAVNQPASVGGWIFYLMSYDAQARSYIDISARRDPGRGAVIAGIWMIIGGVFILSFRRTEETTDAT
;
A
#
# COMPACT_ATOMS: atom_id res chain seq x y z
N MET A 1 29.00 68.82 -50.98
CA MET A 1 29.83 67.93 -51.81
C MET A 1 29.46 66.49 -51.44
N ASN A 2 29.11 65.69 -52.44
CA ASN A 2 28.57 64.33 -52.38
C ASN A 2 29.29 63.35 -51.43
N GLN A 3 28.56 62.59 -50.61
CA GLN A 3 28.24 61.16 -50.83
C GLN A 3 27.40 60.59 -49.65
N PRO A 4 26.63 59.50 -49.84
CA PRO A 4 25.41 59.20 -49.10
C PRO A 4 25.40 57.82 -48.37
N LYS A 5 24.24 57.53 -47.76
CA LYS A 5 23.68 56.20 -47.41
C LYS A 5 24.25 55.47 -46.18
N HIS A 6 23.52 55.55 -45.08
CA HIS A 6 23.33 54.38 -44.20
C HIS A 6 21.83 54.19 -43.93
N PHE A 7 21.27 53.14 -44.54
CA PHE A 7 20.00 52.53 -44.17
C PHE A 7 20.15 51.83 -42.80
N PRO A 8 19.21 51.98 -41.86
CA PRO A 8 19.18 51.19 -40.65
C PRO A 8 18.33 49.92 -40.87
N LEU A 9 18.92 48.75 -40.64
CA LEU A 9 18.19 47.49 -40.46
C LEU A 9 18.66 46.86 -39.15
N GLN A 10 18.26 47.45 -38.03
CA GLN A 10 18.10 46.70 -36.79
C GLN A 10 16.61 46.46 -36.60
N ALA A 11 16.18 45.26 -37.00
CA ALA A 11 14.90 44.70 -36.63
C ALA A 11 14.83 44.61 -35.10
N ARG A 12 14.27 45.64 -34.47
CA ARG A 12 13.91 45.61 -33.05
C ARG A 12 12.66 44.75 -32.95
N MET A 13 12.86 43.43 -32.77
CA MET A 13 11.84 42.49 -32.31
C MET A 13 11.19 43.10 -31.06
N MET A 14 10.01 43.65 -31.26
CA MET A 14 9.16 44.22 -30.24
C MET A 14 8.57 43.02 -29.48
N TRP A 15 9.24 42.66 -28.39
CA TRP A 15 8.71 41.78 -27.36
C TRP A 15 7.45 42.43 -26.77
N LEU A 16 6.31 42.23 -27.42
CA LEU A 16 5.00 42.43 -26.82
C LEU A 16 4.79 41.30 -25.82
N TRP A 17 5.44 41.43 -24.65
CA TRP A 17 4.98 40.76 -23.45
C TRP A 17 3.55 41.25 -23.21
N PRO A 18 2.51 40.39 -23.28
CA PRO A 18 1.20 40.82 -22.87
C PRO A 18 1.35 41.24 -21.42
N VAL A 19 1.06 42.51 -21.14
CA VAL A 19 0.87 43.01 -19.79
C VAL A 19 -0.14 42.06 -19.15
N VAL A 20 0.37 41.12 -18.34
CA VAL A 20 -0.45 40.29 -17.47
C VAL A 20 -1.14 41.29 -16.58
N ALA A 21 -2.40 41.59 -16.92
CA ALA A 21 -3.29 42.37 -16.10
C ALA A 21 -3.16 41.80 -14.70
N ARG A 22 -2.72 42.63 -13.75
CA ARG A 22 -2.62 42.29 -12.33
C ARG A 22 -4.03 42.00 -11.83
N ARG A 23 -4.54 40.80 -12.10
CA ARG A 23 -5.76 40.29 -11.49
C ARG A 23 -5.42 40.00 -10.04
N ASP A 24 -5.84 40.93 -9.19
CA ASP A 24 -6.09 40.80 -7.76
C ASP A 24 -5.02 40.03 -6.99
N LEU A 25 -3.95 40.75 -6.60
CA LEU A 25 -3.09 40.24 -5.54
C LEU A 25 -3.97 39.97 -4.31
N PRO A 26 -3.91 38.76 -3.72
CA PRO A 26 -4.70 38.46 -2.54
C PRO A 26 -4.35 39.46 -1.42
N PRO A 27 -5.31 39.91 -0.60
CA PRO A 27 -5.06 40.88 0.46
C PRO A 27 -3.89 40.44 1.36
N ARG A 28 -3.14 41.39 1.93
CA ARG A 28 -1.93 41.09 2.73
C ARG A 28 -2.15 40.03 3.81
N GLU A 29 -3.33 40.01 4.43
CA GLU A 29 -3.71 39.00 5.44
C GLU A 29 -3.74 37.56 4.88
N THR A 30 -4.26 37.37 3.66
CA THR A 30 -4.26 36.06 2.99
C THR A 30 -2.86 35.60 2.58
N ILE A 31 -1.95 36.52 2.27
CA ILE A 31 -0.54 36.20 1.97
C ILE A 31 0.17 35.71 3.22
N THR A 32 -0.06 36.35 4.37
CA THR A 32 0.52 35.92 5.65
C THR A 32 0.04 34.53 6.05
N GLY A 33 -1.26 34.24 5.91
CA GLY A 33 -1.82 32.90 6.18
C GLY A 33 -1.32 31.80 5.25
N MET A 34 -1.08 32.11 3.97
CA MET A 34 -0.45 31.15 3.04
C MET A 34 0.98 30.81 3.44
N LYS A 35 1.78 31.80 3.86
CA LYS A 35 3.16 31.59 4.28
C LYS A 35 3.25 30.70 5.53
N THR A 36 2.38 30.92 6.52
CA THR A 36 2.37 30.09 7.74
C THR A 36 1.98 28.65 7.44
N GLY A 37 0.97 28.41 6.58
CA GLY A 37 0.59 27.06 6.15
C GLY A 37 1.72 26.31 5.43
N ILE A 38 2.46 27.00 4.55
CA ILE A 38 3.62 26.42 3.85
C ILE A 38 4.73 26.05 4.84
N VAL A 39 4.99 26.88 5.86
CA VAL A 39 5.99 26.57 6.89
C VAL A 39 5.60 25.31 7.68
N PHE A 40 4.34 25.20 8.12
CA PHE A 40 3.89 23.99 8.83
C PHE A 40 4.00 22.75 7.95
N MET A 41 3.57 22.83 6.69
CA MET A 41 3.70 21.72 5.75
C MET A 41 5.17 21.33 5.55
N GLY A 42 6.07 22.30 5.36
CA GLY A 42 7.50 22.05 5.21
C GLY A 42 8.14 21.38 6.42
N LEU A 43 7.78 21.81 7.63
CA LEU A 43 8.24 21.18 8.87
C LEU A 43 7.72 19.75 9.03
N ILE A 44 6.45 19.51 8.71
CA ILE A 44 5.85 18.17 8.73
C ILE A 44 6.59 17.26 7.74
N VAL A 45 6.79 17.71 6.49
CA VAL A 45 7.51 16.95 5.48
C VAL A 45 8.93 16.63 5.93
N LEU A 46 9.64 17.58 6.56
CA LEU A 46 10.98 17.34 7.10
C LEU A 46 10.97 16.24 8.18
N LEU A 47 10.00 16.28 9.10
CA LEU A 47 9.86 15.24 10.13
C LEU A 47 9.50 13.88 9.54
N LEU A 48 8.63 13.84 8.53
CA LEU A 48 8.30 12.60 7.82
C LEU A 48 9.52 12.03 7.10
N LEU A 49 10.33 12.87 6.45
CA LEU A 49 11.58 12.44 5.83
C LEU A 49 12.57 11.93 6.88
N ALA A 50 12.70 12.62 8.02
CA ALA A 50 13.53 12.17 9.13
C ALA A 50 13.08 10.82 9.70
N ALA A 51 11.76 10.56 9.73
CA ALA A 51 11.21 9.28 10.16
C ALA A 51 11.46 8.13 9.17
N VAL A 52 11.66 8.44 7.87
CA VAL A 52 11.99 7.46 6.83
C VAL A 52 13.48 7.12 6.81
N LEU A 53 14.35 8.00 7.32
CA LEU A 53 15.79 7.73 7.36
C LEU A 53 16.09 6.56 8.32
N PRO A 54 16.80 5.51 7.86
CA PRO A 54 17.01 4.28 8.63
C PRO A 54 18.02 4.40 9.79
N ILE A 55 18.25 5.62 10.28
CA ILE A 55 19.33 5.94 11.23
C ILE A 55 19.04 5.36 12.64
N ALA A 56 17.79 4.98 12.96
CA ALA A 56 17.44 4.54 14.31
C ALA A 56 16.47 3.33 14.43
N GLY A 57 16.27 2.56 13.35
CA GLY A 57 15.46 1.32 13.33
C GLY A 57 13.94 1.54 13.47
N ASP A 58 13.13 0.49 13.26
CA ASP A 58 11.66 0.60 13.18
C ASP A 58 10.98 1.26 14.39
N ARG A 59 11.61 1.17 15.58
CA ARG A 59 11.10 1.78 16.81
C ARG A 59 11.21 3.31 16.81
N SER A 60 12.21 3.89 16.14
CA SER A 60 12.38 5.35 16.09
C SER A 60 11.35 6.02 15.19
N ALA A 61 11.00 5.38 14.08
CA ALA A 61 9.96 5.88 13.17
C ALA A 61 8.59 5.91 13.89
N ALA A 62 8.22 4.82 14.57
CA ALA A 62 6.99 4.77 15.36
C ALA A 62 6.95 5.82 16.48
N ALA A 63 8.10 6.08 17.13
CA ALA A 63 8.20 7.11 18.17
C ALA A 63 8.02 8.53 17.61
N LEU A 64 8.52 8.81 16.40
CA LEU A 64 8.36 10.11 15.74
C LEU A 64 6.92 10.39 15.33
N TYR A 65 6.22 9.39 14.76
CA TYR A 65 4.82 9.54 14.34
C TYR A 65 3.88 9.83 15.50
N HIS A 66 4.14 9.24 16.66
CA HIS A 66 3.36 9.46 17.89
C HIS A 66 3.93 10.59 18.77
N SER A 67 4.94 11.33 18.30
CA SER A 67 5.53 12.39 19.09
C SER A 67 4.55 13.56 19.28
N PRO A 68 4.51 14.19 20.48
CA PRO A 68 3.65 15.35 20.72
C PRO A 68 3.91 16.52 19.75
N VAL A 69 5.16 16.67 19.29
CA VAL A 69 5.55 17.69 18.31
C VAL A 69 4.87 17.44 16.96
N MET A 70 4.85 16.20 16.47
CA MET A 70 4.13 15.84 15.24
C MET A 70 2.64 16.14 15.39
N ILE A 71 2.02 15.71 16.50
CA ILE A 71 0.61 15.95 16.77
C ILE A 71 0.28 17.45 16.81
N LEU A 72 1.11 18.26 17.47
CA LEU A 72 0.96 19.71 17.54
C LEU A 72 1.03 20.35 16.14
N LEU A 73 2.01 19.97 15.32
CA LEU A 73 2.17 20.50 13.97
C LEU A 73 0.99 20.15 13.06
N LEU A 74 0.48 18.91 13.15
CA LEU A 74 -0.73 18.50 12.44
C LEU A 74 -1.96 19.28 12.90
N GLY A 75 -2.08 19.56 14.21
CA GLY A 75 -3.14 20.40 14.77
C GLY A 75 -3.05 21.85 14.28
N LEU A 76 -1.85 22.43 14.22
CA LEU A 76 -1.61 23.77 13.68
C LEU A 76 -1.93 23.84 12.18
N LEU A 77 -1.56 22.82 11.41
CA LEU A 77 -1.93 22.71 10.00
C LEU A 77 -3.46 22.68 9.84
N ALA A 78 -4.16 21.83 10.59
CA ALA A 78 -5.63 21.76 10.56
C ALA A 78 -6.26 23.10 10.92
N GLY A 79 -5.80 23.76 11.98
CA GLY A 79 -6.25 25.09 12.40
C GLY A 79 -6.04 26.14 11.30
N SER A 80 -4.90 26.10 10.60
CA SER A 80 -4.63 26.99 9.47
C SER A 80 -5.59 26.76 8.29
N CYS A 81 -5.95 25.51 8.00
CA CYS A 81 -6.93 25.18 6.96
C CYS A 81 -8.32 25.71 7.32
N VAL A 82 -8.77 25.52 8.56
CA VAL A 82 -10.04 26.06 9.06
C VAL A 82 -10.05 27.59 9.00
N TRP A 83 -8.96 28.23 9.44
CA TRP A 83 -8.81 29.68 9.36
C TRP A 83 -8.94 30.20 7.92
N CYS A 84 -8.28 29.54 6.96
CA CYS A 84 -8.39 29.85 5.54
C CYS A 84 -9.82 29.68 5.02
N CYS A 85 -10.56 28.66 5.46
CA CYS A 85 -11.98 28.48 5.12
C CYS A 85 -12.84 29.64 5.64
N CYS A 86 -12.64 30.07 6.88
CA CYS A 86 -13.42 31.16 7.48
C CYS A 86 -13.13 32.54 6.87
N ARG A 87 -11.94 32.73 6.30
CA ARG A 87 -11.47 34.03 5.74
C ARG A 87 -11.64 34.13 4.22
N THR A 88 -12.05 33.07 3.54
CA THR A 88 -12.11 33.06 2.08
C THR A 88 -13.24 33.95 1.57
N LYS A 89 -12.95 34.76 0.54
CA LYS A 89 -13.94 35.58 -0.19
C LYS A 89 -14.27 35.00 -1.57
N ARG A 90 -13.91 33.73 -1.80
CA ARG A 90 -14.21 33.04 -3.07
C ARG A 90 -15.72 32.86 -3.22
N SER A 91 -16.20 32.85 -4.45
CA SER A 91 -17.62 32.67 -4.78
C SER A 91 -17.80 31.64 -5.89
N GLY A 92 -19.02 31.11 -5.99
CA GLY A 92 -19.43 30.10 -6.97
C GLY A 92 -18.71 28.75 -6.82
N TRP A 93 -18.54 28.02 -7.92
CA TRP A 93 -17.92 26.69 -7.96
C TRP A 93 -16.50 26.64 -7.38
N ARG A 94 -15.75 27.75 -7.45
CA ARG A 94 -14.41 27.86 -6.87
C ARG A 94 -14.42 27.89 -5.33
N LEU A 95 -15.50 28.36 -4.71
CA LEU A 95 -15.68 28.27 -3.26
C LEU A 95 -15.86 26.81 -2.84
N ILE A 96 -16.73 26.08 -3.54
CA ILE A 96 -16.99 24.66 -3.28
C ILE A 96 -15.70 23.85 -3.40
N GLY A 97 -14.96 24.01 -4.51
CA GLY A 97 -13.69 23.30 -4.69
C GLY A 97 -12.64 23.65 -3.62
N PHE A 98 -12.56 24.92 -3.22
CA PHE A 98 -11.66 25.37 -2.16
C PHE A 98 -12.02 24.78 -0.79
N LEU A 99 -13.30 24.82 -0.41
CA LEU A 99 -13.78 24.28 0.85
C LEU A 99 -13.61 22.76 0.91
N LEU A 100 -13.94 22.04 -0.17
CA LEU A 100 -13.74 20.58 -0.24
C LEU A 100 -12.27 20.20 -0.06
N ALA A 101 -11.35 20.93 -0.69
CA ALA A 101 -9.92 20.66 -0.53
C ALA A 101 -9.43 20.88 0.92
N HIS A 102 -9.81 22.01 1.54
CA HIS A 102 -9.31 22.36 2.88
C HIS A 102 -10.02 21.60 4.00
N LEU A 103 -11.35 21.49 3.93
CA LEU A 103 -12.12 20.67 4.88
C LEU A 103 -11.78 19.19 4.70
N GLY A 104 -11.46 18.73 3.49
CA GLY A 104 -10.99 17.38 3.25
C GLY A 104 -9.70 17.07 4.03
N ILE A 105 -8.71 17.98 4.01
CA ILE A 105 -7.49 17.85 4.84
C ILE A 105 -7.85 17.77 6.33
N VAL A 106 -8.72 18.66 6.81
CA VAL A 106 -9.15 18.66 8.22
C VAL A 106 -9.84 17.34 8.59
N THR A 107 -10.71 16.82 7.74
CA THR A 107 -11.41 15.54 7.94
C THR A 107 -10.43 14.36 7.95
N VAL A 108 -9.42 14.35 7.07
CA VAL A 108 -8.34 13.33 7.10
C VAL A 108 -7.59 13.37 8.43
N LEU A 109 -7.19 14.56 8.88
CA LEU A 109 -6.44 14.70 10.13
C LEU A 109 -7.29 14.33 11.36
N ALA A 110 -8.56 14.72 11.37
CA ALA A 110 -9.50 14.34 12.43
C ALA A 110 -9.75 12.82 12.45
N GLY A 111 -9.92 12.20 11.28
CA GLY A 111 -10.03 10.75 11.15
C GLY A 111 -8.78 10.03 11.63
N GLY A 112 -7.59 10.50 11.24
CA GLY A 112 -6.32 9.97 11.74
C GLY A 112 -6.18 10.09 13.26
N MET A 113 -6.59 11.21 13.84
CA MET A 113 -6.61 11.41 15.30
C MET A 113 -7.59 10.45 16.00
N LEU A 114 -8.78 10.22 15.44
CA LEU A 114 -9.72 9.23 15.98
C LEU A 114 -9.13 7.81 15.94
N GLY A 115 -8.47 7.45 14.83
CA GLY A 115 -7.76 6.18 14.71
C GLY A 115 -6.59 6.07 15.70
N PHE A 116 -5.86 7.15 15.95
CA PHE A 116 -4.77 7.18 16.93
C PHE A 116 -5.27 7.01 18.38
N LEU A 117 -6.39 7.67 18.75
CA LEU A 117 -6.92 7.66 20.12
C LEU A 117 -7.72 6.39 20.45
N PHE A 118 -8.44 5.84 19.47
CA PHE A 118 -9.42 4.76 19.69
C PHE A 118 -9.17 3.51 18.84
N GLY A 119 -8.15 3.54 17.98
CA GLY A 119 -7.79 2.40 17.15
C GLY A 119 -7.26 1.25 18.00
N MET A 120 -7.63 0.03 17.63
CA MET A 120 -7.18 -1.19 18.28
C MET A 120 -6.65 -2.18 17.25
N ARG A 121 -5.57 -2.87 17.61
CA ARG A 121 -4.98 -3.95 16.81
C ARG A 121 -4.67 -5.13 17.72
N ALA A 122 -5.10 -6.32 17.31
CA ALA A 122 -4.76 -7.56 17.98
C ALA A 122 -4.31 -8.60 16.95
N MET A 123 -3.30 -9.39 17.32
CA MET A 123 -2.92 -10.59 16.58
C MET A 123 -3.56 -11.79 17.25
N VAL A 124 -4.15 -12.66 16.44
CA VAL A 124 -4.87 -13.84 16.91
C VAL A 124 -4.41 -15.05 16.11
N ARG A 125 -4.01 -16.09 16.84
CA ARG A 125 -3.73 -17.40 16.25
C ARG A 125 -4.96 -18.27 16.40
N MET A 126 -5.44 -18.82 15.30
CA MET A 126 -6.62 -19.69 15.28
C MET A 126 -6.27 -21.07 14.73
N PRO A 127 -6.71 -22.15 15.38
CA PRO A 127 -6.63 -23.47 14.78
C PRO A 127 -7.54 -23.54 13.55
N VAL A 128 -7.08 -24.25 12.52
CA VAL A 128 -7.80 -24.38 11.24
C VAL A 128 -8.76 -25.57 11.24
N HIS A 129 -8.42 -26.62 11.98
CA HIS A 129 -9.15 -27.90 11.97
C HIS A 129 -10.21 -28.01 13.07
N ASP A 130 -10.14 -27.12 14.06
CA ASP A 130 -11.07 -27.06 15.16
C ASP A 130 -11.81 -25.72 15.06
N GLU A 131 -13.12 -25.73 14.81
CA GLU A 131 -14.00 -24.53 14.83
C GLU A 131 -14.16 -23.99 16.27
N ARG A 132 -13.08 -23.87 17.05
CA ARG A 132 -13.10 -23.36 18.42
C ARG A 132 -13.42 -21.87 18.39
N PRO A 133 -14.59 -21.46 18.90
CA PRO A 133 -14.97 -20.06 18.89
C PRO A 133 -14.17 -19.29 19.93
N ILE A 134 -13.70 -18.11 19.55
CA ILE A 134 -13.15 -17.11 20.46
C ILE A 134 -14.03 -15.86 20.45
N ASP A 135 -14.14 -15.17 21.57
CA ASP A 135 -14.95 -13.94 21.74
C ASP A 135 -14.13 -12.73 22.21
N THR A 136 -12.85 -12.96 22.53
CA THR A 136 -11.94 -11.97 23.08
C THR A 136 -10.62 -11.96 22.31
N VAL A 137 -10.02 -10.79 22.21
CA VAL A 137 -8.72 -10.59 21.57
C VAL A 137 -7.75 -9.88 22.51
N MET A 138 -6.47 -10.22 22.41
CA MET A 138 -5.39 -9.59 23.18
C MET A 138 -4.84 -8.39 22.40
N VAL A 139 -5.26 -7.19 22.77
CA VAL A 139 -4.72 -5.93 22.23
C VAL A 139 -3.40 -5.62 22.92
N ASP A 140 -2.36 -5.33 22.13
CA ASP A 140 -0.99 -5.04 22.57
C ASP A 140 -0.38 -6.08 23.53
N GLY A 141 -0.89 -7.32 23.50
CA GLY A 141 -0.43 -8.42 24.34
C GLY A 141 -0.72 -8.28 25.83
N GLN A 142 -1.49 -7.26 26.25
CA GLN A 142 -1.76 -6.99 27.67
C GLN A 142 -3.26 -6.87 27.97
N ARG A 143 -4.05 -6.32 27.04
CA ARG A 143 -5.45 -5.98 27.29
C ARG A 143 -6.38 -6.94 26.56
N GLN A 144 -7.18 -7.70 27.31
CA GLN A 144 -8.31 -8.44 26.74
C GLN A 144 -9.43 -7.47 26.36
N VAL A 145 -9.84 -7.51 25.10
CA VAL A 145 -10.97 -6.72 24.60
C VAL A 145 -12.00 -7.70 24.00
N PRO A 146 -13.26 -7.66 24.45
CA PRO A 146 -14.32 -8.46 23.85
C PRO A 146 -14.63 -7.95 22.44
N LEU A 147 -14.85 -8.88 21.51
CA LEU A 147 -15.25 -8.58 20.13
C LEU A 147 -16.71 -8.14 20.05
N GLY A 148 -17.56 -8.67 20.94
CA GLY A 148 -19.02 -8.52 20.89
C GLY A 148 -19.73 -9.65 20.15
N PHE A 149 -18.98 -10.57 19.55
CA PHE A 149 -19.42 -11.76 18.84
C PHE A 149 -18.34 -12.84 18.93
N LYS A 150 -18.68 -14.08 18.60
CA LYS A 150 -17.73 -15.21 18.55
C LYS A 150 -17.21 -15.40 17.12
N ILE A 151 -15.94 -15.72 16.98
CA ILE A 151 -15.31 -16.05 15.69
C ILE A 151 -14.57 -17.37 15.72
N ALA A 152 -14.60 -18.10 14.62
CA ALA A 152 -13.81 -19.32 14.39
C ALA A 152 -13.32 -19.36 12.94
N ALA A 153 -12.28 -20.16 12.68
CA ALA A 153 -11.75 -20.40 11.35
C ALA A 153 -12.18 -21.78 10.85
N ARG A 154 -12.50 -21.88 9.56
CA ARG A 154 -12.89 -23.12 8.88
C ARG A 154 -12.32 -23.16 7.47
N ASP A 155 -12.19 -24.36 6.90
CA ASP A 155 -11.94 -24.61 5.47
C ASP A 155 -10.77 -23.79 4.89
N PHE A 156 -9.62 -23.81 5.56
CA PHE A 156 -8.42 -23.16 5.04
C PHE A 156 -7.96 -23.84 3.75
N LYS A 157 -7.70 -23.01 2.74
CA LYS A 157 -7.28 -23.43 1.39
C LYS A 157 -6.02 -22.67 1.01
N ILE A 158 -5.09 -23.38 0.37
CA ILE A 158 -3.88 -22.81 -0.23
C ILE A 158 -3.81 -23.28 -1.67
N ALA A 159 -3.48 -22.37 -2.58
CA ALA A 159 -3.02 -22.70 -3.92
C ALA A 159 -1.58 -22.21 -4.09
N PHE A 160 -0.78 -22.96 -4.86
CA PHE A 160 0.61 -22.63 -5.14
C PHE A 160 0.76 -22.21 -6.60
N HIS A 161 1.74 -21.35 -6.87
CA HIS A 161 2.22 -21.19 -8.24
C HIS A 161 2.86 -22.50 -8.73
N PRO A 162 2.91 -22.71 -10.06
CA PRO A 162 3.75 -23.76 -10.63
C PRO A 162 5.18 -23.67 -10.05
N PRO A 163 5.77 -24.79 -9.62
CA PRO A 163 7.05 -24.80 -8.93
C PRO A 163 8.18 -24.36 -9.84
N THR A 164 9.21 -23.79 -9.24
CA THR A 164 10.51 -23.64 -9.86
C THR A 164 11.36 -24.85 -9.52
N TYR A 165 11.96 -25.48 -10.53
CA TYR A 165 12.92 -26.56 -10.32
C TYR A 165 14.32 -26.00 -10.31
N VAL A 166 15.16 -26.50 -9.43
CA VAL A 166 16.59 -26.20 -9.41
C VAL A 166 17.35 -27.46 -9.77
N ARG A 167 18.31 -27.35 -10.69
CA ARG A 167 19.20 -28.44 -11.03
C ARG A 167 20.34 -28.50 -10.03
N TRP A 168 20.59 -29.67 -9.48
CA TRP A 168 21.66 -29.96 -8.56
C TRP A 168 22.66 -30.89 -9.23
N HIS A 169 23.91 -30.46 -9.32
CA HIS A 169 24.99 -31.23 -9.91
C HIS A 169 25.72 -32.03 -8.83
N PRO A 170 26.00 -33.32 -9.03
CA PRO A 170 26.75 -34.11 -8.06
C PRO A 170 28.18 -33.56 -7.92
N LEU A 171 28.67 -33.46 -6.68
CA LEU A 171 30.05 -33.11 -6.41
C LEU A 171 30.93 -34.36 -6.35
N PRO A 172 32.18 -34.32 -6.87
CA PRO A 172 33.15 -35.39 -6.66
C PRO A 172 33.36 -35.65 -5.17
N PRO A 173 33.56 -36.91 -4.72
CA PRO A 173 33.72 -37.24 -3.29
C PRO A 173 34.83 -36.45 -2.59
N GLU A 174 35.89 -36.08 -3.31
CA GLU A 174 37.02 -35.29 -2.82
C GLU A 174 36.65 -33.84 -2.46
N GLN A 175 35.52 -33.32 -2.96
CA GLN A 175 35.05 -31.95 -2.75
C GLN A 175 33.94 -31.85 -1.70
N VAL A 176 33.55 -32.97 -1.08
CA VAL A 176 32.46 -33.00 -0.09
C VAL A 176 33.06 -32.99 1.32
N GLY A 177 32.90 -31.88 2.03
CA GLY A 177 33.32 -31.77 3.42
C GLY A 177 32.45 -32.61 4.39
N PRO A 178 32.93 -32.88 5.62
CA PRO A 178 32.14 -33.59 6.62
C PRO A 178 30.84 -32.84 6.95
N GLY A 179 29.69 -33.45 6.66
CA GLY A 179 28.36 -32.87 6.91
C GLY A 179 27.82 -31.97 5.79
N GLU A 180 28.55 -31.81 4.69
CA GLU A 180 28.06 -31.09 3.51
C GLU A 180 27.23 -31.98 2.58
N VAL A 181 26.27 -31.37 1.89
CA VAL A 181 25.47 -32.08 0.88
C VAL A 181 26.32 -32.33 -0.38
N PRO A 182 26.31 -33.53 -0.98
CA PRO A 182 27.18 -33.89 -2.10
C PRO A 182 26.68 -33.33 -3.45
N PHE A 183 26.07 -32.15 -3.42
CA PHE A 183 25.47 -31.50 -4.58
C PHE A 183 25.77 -30.01 -4.59
N ARG A 184 26.00 -29.46 -5.79
CA ARG A 184 26.10 -28.03 -6.05
C ARG A 184 24.82 -27.54 -6.71
N GLU A 185 24.27 -26.44 -6.19
CA GLU A 185 23.15 -25.74 -6.81
C GLU A 185 23.55 -25.17 -8.19
N GLY A 186 22.70 -25.42 -9.19
CA GLY A 186 22.86 -24.97 -10.56
C GLY A 186 21.73 -24.04 -10.99
N GLN A 187 21.33 -24.15 -12.26
CA GLN A 187 20.31 -23.27 -12.84
C GLN A 187 18.90 -23.57 -12.31
N ALA A 188 18.10 -22.50 -12.14
CA ALA A 188 16.68 -22.56 -11.84
C ALA A 188 15.82 -22.51 -13.12
N PHE A 189 14.75 -23.29 -13.13
CA PHE A 189 13.84 -23.49 -14.26
C PHE A 189 12.40 -23.24 -13.82
N GLU A 190 11.77 -22.22 -14.40
CA GLU A 190 10.39 -21.85 -14.12
C GLU A 190 9.42 -22.66 -14.99
N THR A 191 8.47 -23.36 -14.36
CA THR A 191 7.46 -24.18 -15.06
C THR A 191 6.38 -23.35 -15.76
N GLY A 192 6.30 -22.04 -15.48
CA GLY A 192 5.35 -21.13 -16.12
C GLY A 192 5.73 -20.67 -17.54
N LYS A 193 6.96 -20.93 -17.99
CA LYS A 193 7.43 -20.55 -19.35
C LYS A 193 7.20 -21.71 -20.32
N ALA A 194 6.57 -21.40 -21.46
CA ALA A 194 6.28 -22.38 -22.50
C ALA A 194 7.56 -22.80 -23.26
N GLY A 195 7.71 -24.10 -23.50
CA GLY A 195 8.82 -24.70 -24.26
C GLY A 195 9.54 -25.79 -23.46
N PRO A 196 10.29 -26.68 -24.13
CA PRO A 196 11.20 -27.58 -23.44
C PRO A 196 12.30 -26.76 -22.75
N TRP A 197 12.67 -27.15 -21.54
CA TRP A 197 13.83 -26.56 -20.88
C TRP A 197 15.10 -27.03 -21.58
N ASP A 198 15.92 -26.08 -22.00
CA ASP A 198 17.28 -26.36 -22.42
C ASP A 198 18.15 -26.54 -21.17
N LEU A 199 18.64 -27.76 -20.98
CA LEU A 199 19.47 -28.13 -19.84
C LEU A 199 20.97 -27.99 -20.17
N GLY A 200 21.32 -27.50 -21.37
CA GLY A 200 22.69 -27.50 -21.87
C GLY A 200 23.11 -28.87 -22.38
N ASP A 201 24.27 -28.91 -23.05
CA ASP A 201 24.87 -30.13 -23.62
C ASP A 201 23.94 -30.91 -24.60
N GLY A 202 23.03 -30.21 -25.27
CA GLY A 202 22.05 -30.78 -26.19
C GLY A 202 20.91 -31.54 -25.51
N GLN A 203 20.80 -31.50 -24.18
CA GLN A 203 19.71 -32.10 -23.44
C GLN A 203 18.54 -31.10 -23.33
N SER A 204 17.35 -31.56 -23.69
CA SER A 204 16.13 -30.80 -23.48
C SER A 204 15.10 -31.65 -22.73
N LEU A 205 14.37 -31.01 -21.82
CA LEU A 205 13.35 -31.67 -21.02
C LEU A 205 11.99 -30.99 -21.23
N ALA A 206 11.01 -31.75 -21.69
CA ALA A 206 9.64 -31.27 -21.75
C ALA A 206 9.09 -31.13 -20.32
N VAL A 207 8.54 -29.95 -20.00
CA VAL A 207 7.95 -29.64 -18.68
C VAL A 207 6.84 -30.63 -18.31
N SER A 208 6.14 -31.20 -19.30
CA SER A 208 5.14 -32.25 -19.11
C SER A 208 5.67 -33.51 -18.42
N ASN A 209 6.96 -33.82 -18.55
CA ASN A 209 7.58 -34.97 -17.90
C ASN A 209 7.71 -34.78 -16.38
N LEU A 210 7.62 -33.54 -15.91
CA LEU A 210 7.66 -33.18 -14.49
C LEU A 210 6.26 -33.10 -13.87
N TRP A 211 5.21 -33.32 -14.66
CA TRP A 211 3.82 -33.34 -14.20
C TRP A 211 3.28 -34.77 -14.17
N ASN A 212 2.85 -35.23 -12.99
CA ASN A 212 2.19 -36.52 -12.85
C ASN A 212 0.70 -36.37 -13.14
N VAL A 213 0.27 -36.78 -14.34
CA VAL A 213 -1.13 -36.69 -14.79
C VAL A 213 -2.09 -37.48 -13.89
N PHE A 214 -1.67 -38.62 -13.34
CA PHE A 214 -2.53 -39.46 -12.51
C PHE A 214 -2.75 -38.88 -11.11
N ARG A 215 -1.72 -38.25 -10.53
CA ARG A 215 -1.79 -37.63 -9.20
C ARG A 215 -2.19 -36.16 -9.25
N SER A 216 -2.17 -35.54 -10.44
CA SER A 216 -2.34 -34.10 -10.60
C SER A 216 -1.36 -33.30 -9.74
N GLU A 217 -0.10 -33.74 -9.71
CA GLU A 217 0.96 -33.19 -8.87
C GLU A 217 2.29 -33.08 -9.63
N TRP A 218 3.12 -32.13 -9.22
CA TRP A 218 4.49 -31.97 -9.72
C TRP A 218 5.41 -33.03 -9.10
N VAL A 219 6.31 -33.59 -9.92
CA VAL A 219 7.29 -34.58 -9.47
C VAL A 219 8.30 -33.89 -8.54
N PRO A 220 8.41 -34.23 -7.25
CA PRO A 220 9.27 -33.50 -6.31
C PRO A 220 10.74 -33.48 -6.69
N GLN A 221 11.21 -34.58 -7.27
CA GLN A 221 12.59 -34.76 -7.72
C GLN A 221 12.61 -35.64 -8.98
N TYR A 222 13.38 -35.21 -9.98
CA TYR A 222 13.58 -35.91 -11.24
C TYR A 222 15.08 -36.10 -11.49
N SER A 223 15.53 -37.34 -11.67
CA SER A 223 16.94 -37.66 -11.92
C SER A 223 17.26 -37.61 -13.42
N LEU A 224 18.40 -37.02 -13.76
CA LEU A 224 18.90 -36.92 -15.13
C LEU A 224 19.97 -37.99 -15.42
N PRO A 225 20.19 -38.34 -16.71
CA PRO A 225 21.17 -39.36 -17.09
C PRO A 225 22.62 -39.04 -16.71
N ASP A 226 22.95 -37.75 -16.55
CA ASP A 226 24.28 -37.26 -16.14
C ASP A 226 24.51 -37.34 -14.62
N GLY A 227 23.54 -37.86 -13.85
CA GLY A 227 23.59 -37.94 -12.39
C GLY A 227 23.15 -36.64 -11.69
N SER A 228 22.80 -35.59 -12.42
CA SER A 228 22.17 -34.40 -11.83
C SER A 228 20.71 -34.67 -11.45
N ILE A 229 20.17 -33.88 -10.52
CA ILE A 229 18.78 -33.97 -10.10
C ILE A 229 18.08 -32.62 -10.27
N LEU A 230 16.87 -32.63 -10.81
CA LEU A 230 15.96 -31.49 -10.79
C LEU A 230 15.04 -31.67 -9.58
N ALA A 231 15.10 -30.75 -8.62
CA ALA A 231 14.24 -30.78 -7.46
C ALA A 231 13.40 -29.51 -7.38
N ILE A 232 12.16 -29.63 -6.92
CA ILE A 232 11.30 -28.48 -6.63
C ILE A 232 11.97 -27.65 -5.54
N SER A 233 12.19 -26.37 -5.82
CA SER A 233 12.64 -25.38 -4.84
C SER A 233 11.45 -24.87 -3.99
N GLN A 234 11.63 -23.82 -3.20
CA GLN A 234 10.56 -23.21 -2.42
C GLN A 234 9.38 -22.81 -3.33
N GLN A 235 8.20 -23.37 -3.06
CA GLN A 235 6.97 -23.00 -3.75
C GLN A 235 6.36 -21.76 -3.12
N THR A 236 6.10 -20.74 -3.94
CA THR A 236 5.41 -19.53 -3.50
C THR A 236 3.89 -19.77 -3.55
N PRO A 237 3.16 -19.59 -2.43
CA PRO A 237 1.71 -19.67 -2.44
C PRO A 237 1.14 -18.54 -3.32
N SER A 238 0.24 -18.89 -4.24
CA SER A 238 -0.47 -17.95 -5.10
C SER A 238 -1.74 -17.42 -4.44
N PHE A 239 -2.34 -18.21 -3.56
CA PHE A 239 -3.54 -17.88 -2.82
C PHE A 239 -3.54 -18.61 -1.49
N PHE A 240 -3.97 -17.95 -0.43
CA PHE A 240 -4.44 -18.64 0.76
C PHE A 240 -5.60 -17.87 1.39
N GLY A 241 -6.55 -18.62 1.95
CA GLY A 241 -7.77 -18.09 2.51
C GLY A 241 -8.50 -19.11 3.37
N PHE A 242 -9.41 -18.64 4.20
CA PHE A 242 -10.23 -19.44 5.09
C PHE A 242 -11.63 -18.85 5.17
N THR A 243 -12.57 -19.61 5.71
CA THR A 243 -13.91 -19.14 6.03
C THR A 243 -13.94 -18.69 7.49
N LEU A 244 -14.19 -17.39 7.70
CA LEU A 244 -14.45 -16.82 9.02
C LEU A 244 -15.91 -17.11 9.40
N VAL A 245 -16.08 -17.93 10.44
CA VAL A 245 -17.39 -18.20 11.02
C VAL A 245 -17.63 -17.19 12.12
N VAL A 246 -18.70 -16.41 12.02
CA VAL A 246 -19.15 -15.43 13.00
C VAL A 246 -20.42 -15.94 13.66
N ILE A 247 -20.43 -15.98 14.98
CA ILE A 247 -21.57 -16.44 15.78
C ILE A 247 -22.03 -15.29 16.68
N GLU A 248 -23.26 -14.84 16.48
CA GLU A 248 -23.90 -13.75 17.22
C GLU A 248 -25.29 -14.20 17.67
N GLY A 249 -25.44 -14.53 18.95
CA GLY A 249 -26.66 -15.18 19.46
C GLY A 249 -26.91 -16.52 18.77
N GLU A 250 -28.07 -16.66 18.12
CA GLU A 250 -28.42 -17.83 17.29
C GLU A 250 -27.97 -17.69 15.82
N GLY A 251 -27.52 -16.51 15.41
CA GLY A 251 -27.07 -16.25 14.05
C GLY A 251 -25.67 -16.80 13.80
N ARG A 252 -25.51 -17.54 12.70
CA ARG A 252 -24.21 -17.99 12.18
C ARG A 252 -24.02 -17.42 10.78
N SER A 253 -22.97 -16.63 10.59
CA SER A 253 -22.55 -16.08 9.30
C SER A 253 -21.20 -16.65 8.90
N GLU A 254 -21.04 -16.98 7.63
CA GLU A 254 -19.78 -17.48 7.08
C GLU A 254 -19.25 -16.48 6.04
N ILE A 255 -18.06 -15.95 6.27
CA ILE A 255 -17.47 -14.89 5.45
C ILE A 255 -16.11 -15.36 4.94
N PRO A 256 -15.89 -15.44 3.62
CA PRO A 256 -14.58 -15.80 3.09
C PRO A 256 -13.55 -14.70 3.39
N VAL A 257 -12.37 -15.09 3.86
CA VAL A 257 -11.22 -14.22 4.10
C VAL A 257 -10.01 -14.77 3.34
N ALA A 258 -9.32 -13.92 2.60
CA ALA A 258 -8.13 -14.31 1.85
C ALA A 258 -7.04 -13.24 1.89
N VAL A 259 -5.86 -13.56 1.36
CA VAL A 259 -4.80 -12.56 1.09
C VAL A 259 -5.41 -11.45 0.22
N ASN A 260 -5.49 -10.24 0.76
CA ASN A 260 -6.13 -9.04 0.17
C ASN A 260 -7.67 -8.99 0.17
N GLN A 261 -8.35 -9.98 0.76
CA GLN A 261 -9.81 -9.95 0.95
C GLN A 261 -10.12 -10.05 2.45
N PRO A 262 -10.08 -8.94 3.19
CA PRO A 262 -10.40 -8.94 4.61
C PRO A 262 -11.91 -8.99 4.86
N ALA A 263 -12.32 -9.57 5.99
CA ALA A 263 -13.71 -9.53 6.45
C ALA A 263 -13.94 -8.36 7.42
N SER A 264 -15.11 -7.72 7.34
CA SER A 264 -15.50 -6.62 8.24
C SER A 264 -16.77 -7.00 9.01
N VAL A 265 -16.69 -7.05 10.35
CA VAL A 265 -17.77 -7.52 11.24
C VAL A 265 -17.75 -6.71 12.54
N GLY A 266 -18.88 -6.16 12.96
CA GLY A 266 -19.00 -5.45 14.24
C GLY A 266 -17.99 -4.29 14.44
N GLY A 267 -17.59 -3.62 13.36
CA GLY A 267 -16.56 -2.57 13.37
C GLY A 267 -15.11 -3.08 13.42
N TRP A 268 -14.90 -4.39 13.47
CA TRP A 268 -13.60 -5.05 13.32
C TRP A 268 -13.36 -5.44 11.87
N ILE A 269 -12.09 -5.41 11.47
CA ILE A 269 -11.61 -5.89 10.19
C ILE A 269 -10.58 -6.98 10.45
N PHE A 270 -10.79 -8.15 9.88
CA PHE A 270 -9.95 -9.32 10.04
C PHE A 270 -9.11 -9.52 8.77
N TYR A 271 -7.80 -9.45 8.94
CA TYR A 271 -6.82 -9.68 7.88
C TYR A 271 -6.14 -11.02 8.11
N LEU A 272 -6.06 -11.84 7.09
CA LEU A 272 -5.21 -13.02 7.11
C LEU A 272 -3.75 -12.58 6.94
N MET A 273 -2.91 -12.87 7.94
CA MET A 273 -1.52 -12.41 7.97
C MET A 273 -0.55 -13.50 7.53
N SER A 274 -0.67 -14.68 8.14
CA SER A 274 0.19 -15.83 7.87
C SER A 274 -0.51 -17.13 8.23
N TYR A 275 0.14 -18.24 7.91
CA TYR A 275 -0.33 -19.58 8.24
C TYR A 275 0.87 -20.47 8.60
N ASP A 276 0.58 -21.57 9.27
CA ASP A 276 1.56 -22.61 9.54
C ASP A 276 1.91 -23.37 8.24
N ALA A 277 3.07 -23.07 7.66
CA ALA A 277 3.51 -23.70 6.42
C ALA A 277 3.88 -25.18 6.57
N GLN A 278 4.17 -25.64 7.79
CA GLN A 278 4.62 -27.01 8.05
C GLN A 278 3.45 -27.95 8.29
N ALA A 279 2.74 -27.78 9.41
CA ALA A 279 1.66 -28.68 9.81
C ALA A 279 0.27 -28.18 9.37
N ARG A 280 0.17 -26.96 8.81
CA ARG A 280 -1.10 -26.34 8.38
C ARG A 280 -2.15 -26.31 9.50
N SER A 281 -1.68 -26.29 10.74
CA SER A 281 -2.51 -26.48 11.92
C SER A 281 -3.21 -25.21 12.39
N TYR A 282 -2.61 -24.05 12.11
CA TYR A 282 -3.14 -22.75 12.50
C TYR A 282 -2.95 -21.68 11.44
N ILE A 283 -3.75 -20.62 11.56
CA ILE A 283 -3.60 -19.35 10.85
C ILE A 283 -3.37 -18.22 11.85
N ASP A 284 -2.63 -17.21 11.43
CA ASP A 284 -2.47 -15.96 12.17
C ASP A 284 -3.29 -14.87 11.45
N ILE A 285 -4.20 -14.25 12.19
CA ILE A 285 -5.03 -13.15 11.71
C ILE A 285 -4.76 -11.89 12.51
N SER A 286 -4.86 -10.73 11.86
CA SER A 286 -4.87 -9.42 12.51
C SER A 286 -6.29 -8.91 12.59
N ALA A 287 -6.82 -8.77 13.81
CA ALA A 287 -8.06 -8.07 14.08
C ALA A 287 -7.76 -6.58 14.29
N ARG A 288 -8.38 -5.70 13.50
CA ARG A 288 -8.20 -4.25 13.60
C ARG A 288 -9.55 -3.55 13.73
N ARG A 289 -9.68 -2.63 14.67
CA ARG A 289 -10.81 -1.71 14.78
C ARG A 289 -10.28 -0.30 14.63
N ASP A 290 -10.76 0.41 13.61
CA ASP A 290 -10.35 1.79 13.31
C ASP A 290 -11.59 2.65 13.06
N PRO A 291 -12.07 3.39 14.08
CA PRO A 291 -13.24 4.26 13.94
C PRO A 291 -12.96 5.49 13.05
N GLY A 292 -11.69 5.88 12.89
CA GLY A 292 -11.27 7.02 12.09
C GLY A 292 -11.24 6.75 10.58
N ARG A 293 -11.15 5.48 10.18
CA ARG A 293 -11.01 5.05 8.78
C ARG A 293 -12.04 5.67 7.84
N GLY A 294 -13.30 5.69 8.24
CA GLY A 294 -14.40 6.25 7.43
C GLY A 294 -14.20 7.74 7.15
N ALA A 295 -13.84 8.52 8.18
CA ALA A 295 -13.55 9.93 8.05
C ALA A 295 -12.34 10.19 7.15
N VAL A 296 -11.26 9.39 7.28
CA VAL A 296 -10.08 9.50 6.40
C VAL A 296 -10.47 9.28 4.94
N ILE A 297 -11.22 8.22 4.64
CA ILE A 297 -11.68 7.93 3.26
C ILE A 297 -12.54 9.08 2.73
N ALA A 298 -13.49 9.57 3.52
CA ALA A 298 -14.33 10.69 3.13
C ALA A 298 -13.50 11.96 2.85
N GLY A 299 -12.53 12.28 3.71
CA GLY A 299 -11.63 13.41 3.54
C GLY A 299 -10.78 13.31 2.27
N ILE A 300 -10.28 12.11 1.93
CA ILE A 300 -9.55 11.87 0.67
C ILE A 300 -10.45 12.17 -0.53
N TRP A 301 -11.69 11.66 -0.54
CA TRP A 301 -12.65 11.94 -1.62
C TRP A 301 -13.00 13.42 -1.72
N MET A 302 -13.14 14.13 -0.59
CA MET A 302 -13.34 15.58 -0.57
C MET A 302 -12.15 16.31 -1.21
N ILE A 303 -10.91 15.92 -0.89
CA ILE A 303 -9.71 16.52 -1.51
C ILE A 303 -9.72 16.29 -3.02
N ILE A 304 -9.93 15.05 -3.47
CA ILE A 304 -9.97 14.69 -4.90
C ILE A 304 -11.03 15.53 -5.63
N GLY A 305 -12.26 15.55 -5.12
CA GLY A 305 -13.35 16.32 -5.71
C GLY A 305 -13.08 17.83 -5.68
N GLY A 306 -12.52 18.34 -4.59
CA GLY A 306 -12.18 19.75 -4.44
C GLY A 306 -11.12 20.21 -5.44
N VAL A 307 -10.05 19.43 -5.59
CA VAL A 307 -8.99 19.69 -6.57
C VAL A 307 -9.55 19.60 -8.00
N PHE A 308 -10.34 18.57 -8.30
CA PHE A 308 -10.97 18.39 -9.60
C PHE A 308 -11.81 19.62 -10.00
N ILE A 309 -12.66 20.11 -9.10
CA ILE A 309 -13.48 21.32 -9.34
C ILE A 309 -12.60 22.55 -9.59
N LEU A 310 -11.50 22.70 -8.84
CA LEU A 310 -10.57 23.83 -9.01
C LEU A 310 -9.79 23.78 -10.33
N SER A 311 -9.63 22.61 -10.93
CA SER A 311 -8.95 22.42 -12.22
C SER A 311 -9.75 22.93 -13.42
N PHE A 312 -11.08 23.04 -13.32
CA PHE A 312 -11.89 23.63 -14.40
C PHE A 312 -11.72 25.15 -14.44
N ARG A 313 -10.94 25.63 -15.43
CA ARG A 313 -10.82 27.06 -15.74
C ARG A 313 -12.05 27.50 -16.54
N ARG A 314 -12.54 28.71 -16.25
CA ARG A 314 -13.54 29.39 -17.09
C ARG A 314 -12.84 29.71 -18.42
N THR A 315 -13.21 29.04 -19.51
CA THR A 315 -13.00 29.59 -20.85
C THR A 315 -13.85 30.86 -20.91
N GLU A 316 -13.21 32.02 -20.87
CA GLU A 316 -13.88 33.24 -21.28
C GLU A 316 -14.09 33.08 -22.79
N GLU A 317 -15.34 32.87 -23.22
CA GLU A 317 -15.74 33.08 -24.61
C GLU A 317 -15.31 34.50 -24.96
N THR A 318 -14.32 34.62 -25.85
CA THR A 318 -14.09 35.84 -26.60
C THR A 318 -15.34 36.08 -27.43
N THR A 319 -16.30 36.79 -26.87
CA THR A 319 -17.37 37.42 -27.64
C THR A 319 -16.68 38.52 -28.44
N ASP A 320 -16.20 38.16 -29.63
CA ASP A 320 -15.66 39.12 -30.57
C ASP A 320 -16.73 40.17 -30.84
N ALA A 321 -16.33 41.41 -30.60
CA ALA A 321 -17.11 42.59 -30.86
C ALA A 321 -17.43 42.69 -32.36
N THR A 322 -18.72 42.84 -32.67
CA THR A 322 -19.19 43.48 -33.91
C THR A 322 -18.75 44.94 -33.99
#